data_AF-A0A2S8FD49-F1
#
_entry.id   AF-A0A2S8FD49-F1
#
_cell.length_a   1.000
_cell.length_b   1.000
_cell.length_c   1.000
_cell.angle_alpha   90.00
_cell.angle_beta   90.00
_cell.angle_gamma   90.00
#
_symmetry.space_group_name_H-M   'P 1'
#
loop_
_entity.id
_entity.type
_entity.pdbx_description
1 polymer ?
#
loop_
_entity_poly.entity_id
_entity_poly.type
_entity_poly.pdbx_seq_one_letter_code
_entity_poly.pdbx_strand_id
1 'polypeptide(L)'
;MESLEKLLFMLSGVALTAICWGSYGAVLHEGQAKLGGSFKPLICVGFAYFVVAILIPGAILASQGKLWTGWSFSGIGWSSAAGVCGTLGALGIILAFSAGSSASKPWIVMPLVFGTAPIIITVISMTTKGLWSQANPFYYAGLILIVVGAVTLLFCAPRGKPAHAADHAPSAAAADHGQEADAAKPETAAE
;
A
#
# COMPACT_ATOMS: atom_id res chain seq x y z
N MET A 1 7.69 35.86 4.57
CA MET A 1 8.18 34.68 5.33
C MET A 1 7.03 33.74 5.64
N GLU A 2 5.90 34.21 6.17
CA GLU A 2 4.70 33.39 6.45
C GLU A 2 4.18 32.56 5.25
N SER A 3 4.20 33.11 4.02
CA SER A 3 3.80 32.37 2.82
C SER A 3 4.79 31.26 2.43
N LEU A 4 6.09 31.46 2.72
CA LEU A 4 7.12 30.46 2.43
C LEU A 4 7.03 29.30 3.42
N GLU A 5 6.82 29.59 4.71
CA GLU A 5 6.62 28.56 5.74
C GLU A 5 5.40 27.68 5.45
N LYS A 6 4.27 28.28 5.08
CA LYS A 6 3.06 27.53 4.68
C LYS A 6 3.31 26.65 3.45
N LEU A 7 4.05 27.17 2.46
CA LEU A 7 4.43 26.42 1.27
C LEU A 7 5.35 25.25 1.62
N LEU A 8 6.37 25.48 2.44
CA LEU A 8 7.29 24.43 2.88
C LEU A 8 6.56 23.34 3.67
N PHE A 9 5.63 23.72 4.56
CA PHE A 9 4.82 22.78 5.32
C PHE A 9 3.93 21.93 4.40
N MET A 10 3.25 22.57 3.43
CA MET A 10 2.45 21.88 2.42
C MET A 10 3.29 20.89 1.61
N LEU A 11 4.45 21.33 1.10
CA LEU A 11 5.35 20.49 0.31
C LEU A 11 5.92 19.32 1.13
N SER A 12 6.20 19.55 2.41
CA SER A 12 6.64 18.49 3.33
C SER A 12 5.55 17.43 3.52
N GLY A 13 4.29 17.84 3.67
CA GLY A 13 3.16 16.92 3.75
C GLY A 13 2.95 16.11 2.46
N VAL A 14 3.12 16.76 1.30
CA VAL A 14 3.08 16.09 -0.01
C VAL A 14 4.22 15.08 -0.13
N ALA A 15 5.45 15.46 0.25
CA ALA A 15 6.61 14.58 0.21
C ALA A 15 6.44 13.36 1.12
N LEU A 16 5.98 13.56 2.36
CA LEU A 16 5.66 12.46 3.28
C LEU A 16 4.63 11.51 2.67
N THR A 17 3.56 12.07 2.09
CA THR A 17 2.51 11.28 1.44
C THR A 17 3.07 10.48 0.26
N ALA A 18 3.90 11.10 -0.58
CA ALA A 18 4.52 10.44 -1.73
C ALA A 18 5.46 9.30 -1.31
N ILE A 19 6.24 9.48 -0.24
CA ILE A 19 7.13 8.44 0.29
C ILE A 19 6.32 7.28 0.88
N CYS A 20 5.32 7.58 1.72
CA CYS A 20 4.50 6.55 2.37
C CYS A 20 3.67 5.76 1.35
N TRP A 21 2.96 6.42 0.44
CA TRP A 21 2.13 5.75 -0.57
C TRP A 21 2.96 5.13 -1.70
N GLY A 22 4.10 5.73 -2.06
CA GLY A 22 5.02 5.16 -3.04
C GLY A 22 5.64 3.85 -2.57
N SER A 23 6.00 3.76 -1.29
CA SER A 23 6.53 2.52 -0.67
C SER A 23 5.44 1.51 -0.31
N TYR A 24 4.20 1.96 -0.10
CA TYR A 24 3.06 1.14 0.33
C TYR A 24 2.89 -0.14 -0.49
N GLY A 25 2.86 -0.03 -1.83
CA GLY A 25 2.65 -1.21 -2.69
C GLY A 25 3.72 -2.28 -2.53
N ALA A 26 4.99 -1.90 -2.37
CA ALA A 26 6.09 -2.84 -2.19
C ALA A 26 6.01 -3.54 -0.82
N VAL A 27 5.80 -2.76 0.25
CA VAL A 27 5.68 -3.29 1.62
C VAL A 27 4.45 -4.19 1.76
N LEU A 28 3.32 -3.78 1.18
CA LEU A 28 2.07 -4.54 1.21
C LEU A 28 2.19 -5.86 0.44
N HIS A 29 2.79 -5.83 -0.75
CA HIS A 29 2.99 -7.03 -1.56
C HIS A 29 3.88 -8.05 -0.85
N GLU A 30 4.95 -7.61 -0.20
CA GLU A 30 5.79 -8.46 0.65
C GLU A 30 5.00 -9.04 1.84
N GLY A 31 4.16 -8.22 2.48
CA GLY A 31 3.25 -8.67 3.53
C GLY A 31 2.25 -9.73 3.05
N GLN A 32 1.68 -9.55 1.85
CA GLN A 32 0.78 -10.53 1.22
C GLN A 32 1.47 -11.85 0.91
N ALA A 33 2.69 -11.79 0.39
CA ALA A 33 3.49 -12.98 0.10
C ALA A 33 3.76 -13.79 1.37
N LYS A 34 4.14 -13.11 2.47
CA LYS A 34 4.40 -13.75 3.77
C LYS A 34 3.15 -14.25 4.49
N LEU A 35 1.99 -13.65 4.23
CA LEU A 35 0.72 -14.00 4.88
C LEU A 35 -0.17 -14.95 4.05
N GLY A 36 0.31 -15.42 2.89
CA GLY A 36 -0.35 -16.43 2.08
C GLY A 36 -1.60 -15.92 1.34
N GLY A 37 -1.59 -14.68 0.83
CA GLY A 37 -2.56 -14.22 -0.17
C GLY A 37 -4.03 -14.10 0.27
N SER A 38 -4.31 -13.86 1.55
CA SER A 38 -5.68 -13.69 2.11
C SER A 38 -6.00 -12.23 2.46
N PHE A 39 -7.19 -11.95 3.03
CA PHE A 39 -7.56 -10.63 3.60
C PHE A 39 -6.76 -10.24 4.87
N LYS A 40 -5.87 -11.10 5.38
CA LYS A 40 -5.05 -10.87 6.58
C LYS A 40 -4.25 -9.54 6.52
N PRO A 41 -3.60 -9.18 5.40
CA PRO A 41 -2.88 -7.90 5.29
C PRO A 41 -3.82 -6.70 5.41
N LEU A 42 -5.08 -6.81 4.95
CA LEU A 42 -6.06 -5.73 5.12
C LEU A 42 -6.39 -5.50 6.60
N ILE A 43 -6.48 -6.57 7.40
CA ILE A 43 -6.68 -6.47 8.85
C ILE A 43 -5.47 -5.76 9.49
N CYS A 44 -4.25 -6.12 9.10
CA CYS A 44 -3.03 -5.46 9.58
C CYS A 44 -3.01 -3.96 9.21
N VAL A 45 -3.42 -3.62 7.98
CA VAL A 45 -3.54 -2.21 7.53
C VAL A 45 -4.62 -1.48 8.34
N GLY A 46 -5.77 -2.10 8.57
CA GLY A 46 -6.85 -1.53 9.38
C GLY A 46 -6.43 -1.26 10.83
N PHE A 47 -5.68 -2.19 11.43
CA PHE A 47 -5.12 -1.98 12.77
C PHE A 47 -4.10 -0.83 12.78
N ALA A 48 -3.22 -0.76 11.78
CA ALA A 48 -2.28 0.36 11.66
C ALA A 48 -3.01 1.70 11.50
N TYR A 49 -4.11 1.75 10.74
CA TYR A 49 -4.95 2.94 10.62
C TYR A 49 -5.64 3.30 11.94
N PHE A 50 -6.08 2.34 12.73
CA PHE A 50 -6.59 2.63 14.07
C PHE A 50 -5.52 3.32 14.94
N VAL A 51 -4.29 2.79 14.97
CA VAL A 51 -3.20 3.38 15.75
C VAL A 51 -2.88 4.79 15.26
N VAL A 52 -2.67 4.97 13.95
CA VAL A 52 -2.20 6.26 13.40
C VAL A 52 -3.32 7.28 13.32
N ALA A 53 -4.54 6.90 12.95
CA ALA A 53 -5.66 7.83 12.72
C ALA A 53 -6.48 8.13 13.98
N ILE A 54 -6.43 7.27 15.00
CA ILE A 54 -7.17 7.48 16.26
C ILE A 54 -6.22 7.86 17.39
N LEU A 55 -5.19 7.05 17.68
CA LEU A 55 -4.38 7.27 18.87
C LEU A 55 -3.51 8.53 18.77
N ILE A 56 -2.88 8.78 17.62
CA ILE A 56 -2.00 9.95 17.46
C ILE A 56 -2.81 11.27 17.49
N PRO A 57 -3.84 11.49 16.62
CA PRO A 57 -4.66 12.70 16.71
C PRO A 57 -5.37 12.83 18.05
N GLY A 58 -5.86 11.72 18.62
CA GLY A 58 -6.49 11.71 19.93
C GLY A 58 -5.56 12.21 21.04
N ALA A 59 -4.30 11.75 21.08
CA ALA A 59 -3.30 12.22 22.03
C ALA A 59 -2.98 13.71 21.85
N ILE A 60 -2.87 14.18 20.59
CA ILE A 60 -2.61 15.60 20.29
C ILE A 60 -3.80 16.48 20.71
N LEU A 61 -5.03 16.07 20.42
CA LEU A 61 -6.21 16.83 20.83
C LEU A 61 -6.42 16.81 22.35
N ALA A 62 -6.11 15.68 23.00
CA ALA A 62 -6.17 15.56 24.46
C ALA A 62 -5.17 16.50 25.14
N SER A 63 -3.93 16.57 24.66
CA SER A 63 -2.92 17.48 25.23
C SER A 63 -3.25 18.96 25.02
N GLN A 64 -4.07 19.27 24.01
CA GLN A 64 -4.58 20.62 23.74
C GLN A 64 -5.90 20.94 24.48
N GLY A 65 -6.48 19.98 25.21
CA GLY A 65 -7.80 20.14 25.85
C GLY A 65 -8.97 20.27 24.85
N LYS A 66 -8.77 19.87 23.60
CA LYS A 66 -9.74 20.03 22.49
C LYS A 66 -10.42 18.72 22.06
N LEU A 67 -10.18 17.63 22.78
CA LEU A 67 -10.68 16.30 22.39
C LEU A 67 -12.20 16.25 22.18
N TRP A 68 -12.95 17.03 22.95
CA TRP A 68 -14.41 17.02 22.95
C TRP A 68 -15.05 18.30 22.39
N THR A 69 -14.26 19.21 21.81
CA THR A 69 -14.74 20.53 21.37
C THR A 69 -14.64 20.69 19.86
N GLY A 70 -15.57 21.41 19.24
CA GLY A 70 -15.52 21.74 17.81
C GLY A 70 -15.97 20.63 16.85
N TRP A 71 -16.67 19.61 17.33
CA TRP A 71 -17.23 18.54 16.48
C TRP A 71 -18.49 19.01 15.75
N SER A 72 -18.62 18.64 14.47
CA SER A 72 -19.84 18.86 13.68
C SER A 72 -20.27 17.57 12.98
N PHE A 73 -21.58 17.32 12.90
CA PHE A 73 -22.11 16.14 12.21
C PHE A 73 -21.71 16.09 10.73
N SER A 74 -21.68 17.24 10.07
CA SER A 74 -21.23 17.33 8.67
C SER A 74 -19.74 16.99 8.54
N GLY A 75 -18.89 17.53 9.42
CA GLY A 75 -17.46 17.23 9.42
C GLY A 75 -17.17 15.77 9.70
N ILE A 76 -17.90 15.16 10.65
CA ILE A 76 -17.83 13.72 10.93
C ILE A 76 -18.22 12.92 9.68
N GLY A 77 -19.37 13.23 9.07
CA GLY A 77 -19.87 12.53 7.88
C GLY A 77 -18.90 12.55 6.71
N TRP A 78 -18.36 13.72 6.37
CA TRP A 78 -17.36 13.85 5.29
C TRP A 78 -16.04 13.15 5.62
N SER A 79 -15.58 13.24 6.86
CA SER A 79 -14.34 12.57 7.31
C SER A 79 -14.49 11.05 7.29
N SER A 80 -15.64 10.53 7.74
CA SER A 80 -15.97 9.10 7.68
C SER A 80 -16.06 8.62 6.23
N ALA A 81 -16.72 9.37 5.35
CA ALA A 81 -16.78 9.03 3.92
C ALA A 81 -15.38 8.98 3.29
N ALA A 82 -14.51 9.94 3.61
CA ALA A 82 -13.12 9.93 3.17
C ALA A 82 -12.36 8.67 3.66
N GLY A 83 -12.57 8.27 4.92
CA GLY A 83 -11.98 7.06 5.49
C GLY A 83 -12.45 5.77 4.80
N VAL A 84 -13.74 5.69 4.46
CA VAL A 84 -14.30 4.57 3.67
C VAL A 84 -13.67 4.53 2.28
N CYS A 85 -13.61 5.66 1.56
CA CYS A 85 -12.95 5.74 0.26
C CYS A 85 -11.49 5.27 0.32
N GLY A 86 -10.73 5.68 1.34
CA GLY A 86 -9.35 5.25 1.53
C GLY A 86 -9.22 3.74 1.78
N THR A 87 -10.07 3.19 2.65
CA THR A 87 -10.05 1.75 2.99
C THR A 87 -10.46 0.89 1.80
N LEU A 88 -11.47 1.31 1.04
CA LEU A 88 -11.88 0.63 -0.20
C LEU A 88 -10.78 0.71 -1.28
N GLY A 89 -10.06 1.84 -1.37
CA GLY A 89 -8.88 1.96 -2.22
C GLY A 89 -7.78 0.96 -1.85
N ALA A 90 -7.47 0.83 -0.56
CA ALA A 90 -6.51 -0.16 -0.05
C ALA A 90 -6.97 -1.61 -0.32
N LEU A 91 -8.26 -1.90 -0.13
CA LEU A 91 -8.85 -3.19 -0.51
C LEU A 91 -8.67 -3.47 -1.99
N GLY A 92 -8.91 -2.49 -2.88
CA GLY A 92 -8.69 -2.63 -4.32
C GLY A 92 -7.24 -2.99 -4.68
N ILE A 93 -6.26 -2.38 -4.02
CA ILE A 93 -4.83 -2.70 -4.20
C ILE A 93 -4.54 -4.13 -3.76
N ILE A 94 -5.04 -4.54 -2.59
CA ILE A 94 -4.88 -5.90 -2.07
C ILE A 94 -5.45 -6.92 -3.06
N LEU A 95 -6.66 -6.68 -3.59
CA LEU A 95 -7.27 -7.55 -4.58
C LEU A 95 -6.45 -7.61 -5.87
N ALA A 96 -5.93 -6.48 -6.34
CA ALA A 96 -5.08 -6.43 -7.54
C ALA A 96 -3.80 -7.26 -7.39
N PHE A 97 -3.18 -7.24 -6.20
CA PHE A 97 -2.02 -8.07 -5.86
C PHE A 97 -2.38 -9.54 -5.67
N SER A 98 -3.53 -9.84 -5.05
CA SER A 98 -4.02 -11.20 -4.83
C SER A 98 -4.34 -11.95 -6.13
N ALA A 99 -4.56 -11.25 -7.25
CA ALA A 99 -4.77 -11.89 -8.55
C ALA A 99 -3.54 -12.66 -9.07
N GLY A 100 -2.34 -12.46 -8.51
CA GLY A 100 -1.16 -13.29 -8.77
C GLY A 100 -0.63 -13.28 -10.21
N SER A 101 -1.20 -12.45 -11.08
CA SER A 101 -0.86 -12.39 -12.50
C SER A 101 0.47 -11.66 -12.74
N SER A 102 1.03 -11.80 -13.94
CA SER A 102 2.20 -10.99 -14.33
C SER A 102 1.97 -9.48 -14.24
N ALA A 103 0.70 -9.03 -14.26
CA ALA A 103 0.27 -7.64 -14.13
C ALA A 103 0.03 -7.19 -12.67
N SER A 104 0.03 -8.11 -11.71
CA SER A 104 -0.26 -7.86 -10.29
C SER A 104 0.96 -7.37 -9.49
N LYS A 105 2.04 -6.95 -10.15
CA LYS A 105 3.28 -6.53 -9.47
C LYS A 105 3.19 -5.07 -9.00
N PRO A 106 3.81 -4.70 -7.87
CA PRO A 106 3.71 -3.33 -7.32
C PRO A 106 4.10 -2.23 -8.30
N TRP A 107 5.14 -2.45 -9.10
CA TRP A 107 5.60 -1.49 -10.11
C TRP A 107 4.68 -1.34 -11.32
N ILE A 108 3.63 -2.15 -11.44
CA ILE A 108 2.59 -2.05 -12.48
C ILE A 108 1.32 -1.45 -11.88
N VAL A 109 0.86 -2.01 -10.76
CA VAL A 109 -0.40 -1.60 -10.11
C VAL A 109 -0.29 -0.22 -9.46
N MET A 110 0.83 0.11 -8.80
CA MET A 110 0.95 1.40 -8.10
C MET A 110 0.94 2.58 -9.08
N PRO A 111 1.74 2.60 -10.17
CA PRO A 111 1.71 3.72 -11.10
C PRO A 111 0.37 3.86 -11.83
N LEU A 112 -0.37 2.77 -12.00
CA LEU A 112 -1.73 2.80 -12.51
C LEU A 112 -2.71 3.53 -11.60
N VAL A 113 -2.73 3.14 -10.32
CA VAL A 113 -3.60 3.74 -9.31
C VAL A 113 -3.27 5.22 -9.16
N PHE A 114 -2.00 5.56 -9.01
CA PHE A 114 -1.56 6.95 -8.82
C PHE A 114 -1.54 7.78 -10.11
N GLY A 115 -1.48 7.15 -11.28
CA GLY A 115 -1.66 7.84 -12.56
C GLY A 115 -3.11 8.19 -12.84
N THR A 116 -4.07 7.40 -12.35
CA THR A 116 -5.50 7.63 -12.61
C THR A 116 -6.20 8.41 -11.51
N ALA A 117 -5.78 8.28 -10.24
CA ALA A 117 -6.38 8.99 -9.12
C ALA A 117 -6.43 10.53 -9.29
N PRO A 118 -5.38 11.22 -9.79
CA PRO A 118 -5.42 12.66 -10.07
C PRO A 118 -6.51 13.07 -11.05
N ILE A 119 -6.85 12.21 -12.01
CA ILE A 119 -7.90 12.47 -13.00
C ILE A 119 -9.26 12.48 -12.31
N ILE A 120 -9.52 11.49 -11.46
CA ILE A 120 -10.80 11.37 -10.75
C ILE A 120 -11.05 12.59 -9.84
N ILE A 121 -10.06 12.98 -9.03
CA ILE A 121 -10.21 14.16 -8.16
C ILE A 121 -10.35 15.44 -8.97
N THR A 122 -9.69 15.53 -10.13
CA THR A 122 -9.81 16.67 -11.04
C THR A 122 -11.23 16.78 -11.58
N VAL A 123 -11.78 15.71 -12.13
CA VAL A 123 -13.16 15.69 -12.65
C VAL A 123 -14.17 16.06 -11.57
N ILE A 124 -14.04 15.48 -10.37
CA ILE A 124 -14.91 15.80 -9.23
C ILE A 124 -14.79 17.27 -8.86
N SER A 125 -13.57 17.79 -8.74
CA SER A 125 -13.30 19.17 -8.33
C SER A 125 -13.80 20.18 -9.37
N MET A 126 -13.54 19.92 -10.65
CA MET A 126 -13.95 20.80 -11.75
C MET A 126 -15.46 20.84 -11.91
N THR A 127 -16.13 19.70 -11.75
CA THR A 127 -17.59 19.60 -11.84
C THR A 127 -18.26 20.26 -10.64
N THR A 128 -17.84 19.91 -9.42
CA THR A 128 -18.44 20.43 -8.19
C THR A 128 -18.27 21.94 -8.05
N LYS A 129 -17.14 22.48 -8.54
CA LYS A 129 -16.84 23.91 -8.47
C LYS A 129 -17.15 24.69 -9.76
N GLY A 130 -17.66 24.03 -10.81
CA GLY A 130 -17.97 24.67 -12.09
C GLY A 130 -16.76 25.32 -12.80
N LEU A 131 -15.57 24.74 -12.66
CA LEU A 131 -14.30 25.34 -13.11
C LEU A 131 -13.90 24.98 -14.56
N TRP A 132 -14.73 24.22 -15.28
CA TRP A 132 -14.42 23.73 -16.62
C TRP A 132 -14.05 24.85 -17.62
N SER A 133 -14.74 25.98 -17.57
CA SER A 133 -14.45 27.12 -18.46
C SER A 133 -13.29 28.01 -17.99
N GLN A 134 -12.85 27.86 -16.73
CA GLN A 134 -11.80 28.68 -16.13
C GLN A 134 -10.42 28.00 -16.11
N ALA A 135 -10.38 26.70 -16.40
CA ALA A 135 -9.14 25.95 -16.40
C ALA A 135 -8.24 26.35 -17.56
N ASN A 136 -6.98 26.64 -17.25
CA ASN A 136 -5.96 26.99 -18.23
C ASN A 136 -5.72 25.80 -19.20
N PRO A 137 -5.59 26.02 -20.52
CA PRO A 137 -5.24 24.96 -21.48
C PRO A 137 -4.04 24.09 -21.07
N PHE A 138 -3.02 24.66 -20.42
CA PHE A 138 -1.86 23.91 -19.93
C PHE A 138 -2.22 22.94 -18.78
N TYR A 139 -3.25 23.23 -18.01
CA TYR A 139 -3.76 22.32 -16.99
C TYR A 139 -4.29 21.03 -17.62
N TYR A 140 -5.08 21.16 -18.69
CA TYR A 140 -5.57 20.01 -19.45
C TYR A 140 -4.43 19.24 -20.14
N ALA A 141 -3.44 19.94 -20.69
CA ALA A 141 -2.25 19.29 -21.24
C ALA A 141 -1.51 18.46 -20.18
N GLY A 142 -1.41 18.97 -18.94
CA GLY A 142 -0.86 18.22 -17.81
C GLY A 142 -1.65 16.94 -17.49
N LEU A 143 -2.98 17.00 -17.48
CA LEU A 143 -3.83 15.81 -17.29
C LEU A 143 -3.63 14.78 -18.41
N ILE A 144 -3.57 15.23 -19.66
CA ILE A 144 -3.28 14.36 -20.81
C ILE A 144 -1.91 13.70 -20.62
N LEU A 145 -0.89 14.46 -20.20
CA LEU A 145 0.44 13.91 -19.97
C LEU A 145 0.45 12.87 -18.85
N ILE A 146 -0.33 13.07 -17.78
CA ILE A 146 -0.51 12.07 -16.72
C ILE A 146 -1.14 10.79 -17.27
N VAL A 147 -2.21 10.90 -18.08
CA VAL A 147 -2.87 9.75 -18.72
C VAL A 147 -1.88 9.01 -19.61
N VAL A 148 -1.19 9.73 -20.49
CA VAL A 148 -0.20 9.15 -21.41
C VAL A 148 0.93 8.48 -20.63
N GLY A 149 1.40 9.09 -19.54
CA GLY A 149 2.38 8.51 -18.64
C GLY A 149 1.90 7.21 -18.01
N ALA A 150 0.68 7.18 -17.45
CA ALA A 150 0.09 5.99 -16.85
C ALA A 150 -0.09 4.85 -17.88
N VAL A 151 -0.55 5.18 -19.09
CA VAL A 151 -0.69 4.23 -20.21
C VAL A 151 0.67 3.72 -20.69
N THR A 152 1.68 4.58 -20.77
CA THR A 152 3.03 4.17 -21.13
C THR A 152 3.61 3.21 -20.10
N LEU A 153 3.43 3.49 -18.81
CA LEU A 153 3.87 2.60 -17.73
C LEU A 153 3.16 1.24 -17.78
N LEU A 154 1.88 1.19 -18.14
CA LEU A 154 1.15 -0.06 -18.36
C LEU A 154 1.77 -0.94 -19.46
N PHE A 155 2.03 -0.35 -20.61
CA PHE A 155 2.49 -1.09 -21.78
C PHE A 155 3.98 -1.40 -21.70
N CYS A 156 4.78 -0.47 -21.22
CA CYS A 156 6.24 -0.59 -21.09
C CYS A 156 6.70 -1.17 -19.76
N ALA A 157 5.78 -1.49 -18.83
CA ALA A 157 6.14 -2.14 -17.57
C ALA A 157 6.91 -3.45 -17.81
N PRO A 158 8.03 -3.67 -17.09
CA PRO A 158 8.74 -4.93 -17.17
C PRO A 158 7.88 -6.06 -16.59
N ARG A 159 7.41 -6.93 -17.48
CA ARG A 159 6.77 -8.19 -17.14
C ARG A 159 7.89 -9.22 -17.10
N GLY A 160 8.36 -9.61 -15.92
CA GLY A 160 9.33 -10.69 -15.78
C GLY A 160 8.89 -11.92 -16.58
N LYS A 161 9.84 -12.63 -17.20
CA LYS A 161 9.58 -13.86 -17.97
C LYS A 161 8.68 -14.81 -17.18
N PRO A 162 7.69 -15.48 -17.81
CA PRO A 162 7.00 -16.58 -17.15
C PRO A 162 8.05 -17.60 -16.71
N ALA A 163 8.06 -17.97 -15.43
CA ALA A 163 8.79 -19.15 -15.02
C ALA A 163 8.16 -20.33 -15.75
N HIS A 164 8.83 -20.86 -16.76
CA HIS A 164 8.46 -22.13 -17.35
C HIS A 164 8.44 -23.17 -16.23
N ALA A 165 7.36 -23.93 -16.17
CA ALA A 165 7.25 -25.14 -15.37
C ALA A 165 8.43 -26.08 -15.67
N ALA A 166 9.24 -26.34 -14.65
CA ALA A 166 10.16 -27.46 -14.48
C ALA A 166 10.40 -27.55 -12.97
N ASP A 167 10.10 -28.59 -12.22
CA ASP A 167 9.60 -29.92 -12.53
C ASP A 167 8.77 -30.38 -11.31
N HIS A 168 7.62 -31.00 -11.56
CA HIS A 168 7.08 -31.99 -10.62
C HIS A 168 7.66 -33.35 -11.02
N ALA A 169 8.46 -33.93 -10.13
CA ALA A 169 8.69 -35.37 -10.05
C ALA A 169 9.03 -35.72 -8.58
N PRO A 170 8.65 -36.92 -8.09
CA PRO A 170 7.91 -37.07 -6.84
C PRO A 170 8.77 -37.41 -5.62
N SER A 171 8.16 -37.23 -4.45
CA SER A 171 8.61 -37.75 -3.16
C SER A 171 8.64 -39.29 -3.14
N ALA A 172 9.83 -39.86 -2.89
CA ALA A 172 10.14 -41.13 -2.20
C ALA A 172 11.69 -41.26 -2.21
N ALA A 173 12.42 -41.63 -1.17
CA ALA A 173 12.13 -42.56 -0.10
C ALA A 173 12.98 -42.26 1.15
N ALA A 174 12.44 -42.69 2.29
CA ALA A 174 13.09 -42.77 3.59
C ALA A 174 14.19 -43.85 3.64
N ALA A 175 15.14 -43.67 4.57
CA ALA A 175 15.97 -44.66 5.29
C ALA A 175 17.31 -43.98 5.60
N ASP A 176 17.57 -43.64 6.86
CA ASP A 176 18.36 -44.47 7.77
C ASP A 176 19.86 -44.33 7.50
N HIS A 177 20.53 -43.57 8.37
CA HIS A 177 21.61 -44.10 9.19
C HIS A 177 22.24 -42.97 10.01
N GLY A 178 22.21 -43.16 11.33
CA GLY A 178 23.11 -42.46 12.23
C GLY A 178 24.51 -43.04 12.18
N GLN A 179 25.35 -42.41 13.00
CA GLN A 179 26.59 -42.91 13.61
C GLN A 179 27.91 -42.39 13.04
N GLU A 180 28.52 -41.50 13.81
CA GLU A 180 29.93 -41.48 14.29
C GLU A 180 30.19 -40.09 14.90
N ALA A 181 30.83 -39.88 16.03
CA ALA A 181 31.42 -40.73 17.07
C ALA A 181 31.74 -39.77 18.23
N ASP A 182 31.55 -40.17 19.49
CA ASP A 182 32.59 -39.90 20.49
C ASP A 182 32.54 -40.96 21.59
N ALA A 183 33.72 -41.41 21.96
CA ALA A 183 34.01 -42.61 22.70
C ALA A 183 34.28 -42.29 24.17
N ALA A 184 33.64 -43.03 25.08
CA ALA A 184 34.11 -43.17 26.46
C ALA A 184 33.89 -44.62 26.94
N LYS A 185 34.90 -45.44 26.61
CA LYS A 185 35.59 -46.54 27.34
C LYS A 185 34.82 -47.45 28.36
N PRO A 186 35.14 -48.77 28.45
CA PRO A 186 34.22 -49.86 28.78
C PRO A 186 34.42 -50.47 30.19
N GLU A 187 33.91 -51.70 30.35
CA GLU A 187 34.21 -52.72 31.37
C GLU A 187 33.37 -52.60 32.67
N THR A 188 32.75 -53.65 33.25
CA THR A 188 32.98 -55.10 33.21
C THR A 188 31.71 -55.84 33.68
N ALA A 189 31.60 -57.10 33.26
CA ALA A 189 30.62 -58.10 33.68
C ALA A 189 30.74 -58.53 35.17
N ALA A 190 29.63 -59.04 35.72
CA ALA A 190 29.43 -59.99 36.84
C ALA A 190 28.05 -59.69 37.45
N GLU A 191 27.15 -60.59 37.82
CA GLU A 191 27.04 -62.05 37.93
C GLU A 191 25.52 -62.32 38.08
#